data_AF-T1KW44-F1
#
_entry.id   AF-T1KW44-F1
#
_cell.length_a   1.000
_cell.length_b   1.000
_cell.length_c   1.000
_cell.angle_alpha   90.00
_cell.angle_beta   90.00
_cell.angle_gamma   90.00
#
_symmetry.space_group_name_H-M   'P 1'
#
loop_
_entity.id
_entity.type
_entity.pdbx_description
1 polymer ?
#
loop_
_entity_poly.entity_id
_entity_poly.type
_entity_poly.pdbx_seq_one_letter_code
_entity_poly.pdbx_strand_id
1 'polypeptide(L)'
;MSLICDMMVRKKIVMEHDKTVMEHEKTVMEPSQVSQKYWYLENVLKLEEEINRNIEIISKVAEAAEEDDDIRMVTSIELSKSKMLKKGKLKMFRDLCLVALKEIPPIEGDKEVTIDDLDGFWCLLSIESEKHRQSVTEILKPRSISDKEKVNIVNQSEQSQNKVNKAQCEPSILAEKQAARQAAIKVKKTNIDERNRKYMERMKKLKEKKAKPVLDKENFNPNQIS
;
A
#
# COMPACT_ATOMS: atom_id res chain seq x y z
N MET A 1 -53.76 17.53 -41.13
CA MET A 1 -52.31 17.82 -41.02
C MET A 1 -52.03 18.64 -39.75
N SER A 2 -52.30 18.11 -38.55
CA SER A 2 -52.11 18.88 -37.30
C SER A 2 -51.71 18.00 -36.11
N LEU A 3 -52.23 16.77 -35.98
CA LEU A 3 -51.88 15.89 -34.85
C LEU A 3 -50.47 15.25 -34.93
N ILE A 4 -49.97 14.99 -36.14
CA ILE A 4 -48.67 14.33 -36.34
C ILE A 4 -47.51 15.29 -36.06
N CYS A 5 -47.64 16.57 -36.45
CA CYS A 5 -46.64 17.60 -36.16
C CYS A 5 -46.51 17.85 -34.65
N ASP A 6 -47.63 17.95 -33.92
CA ASP A 6 -47.62 18.14 -32.47
C ASP A 6 -46.99 16.96 -31.72
N MET A 7 -47.20 15.73 -32.20
CA MET A 7 -46.57 14.54 -31.62
C MET A 7 -45.06 14.51 -31.83
N MET A 8 -44.58 14.97 -32.98
CA MET A 8 -43.14 15.05 -33.27
C MET A 8 -42.44 16.15 -32.46
N VAL A 9 -43.10 17.30 -32.26
CA VAL A 9 -42.57 18.38 -31.42
C VAL A 9 -42.49 17.94 -29.96
N ARG A 10 -43.53 17.28 -29.43
CA ARG A 10 -43.50 16.76 -28.04
C ARG A 10 -42.45 15.67 -27.84
N LYS A 11 -42.28 14.75 -28.80
CA LYS A 11 -41.19 13.74 -28.73
C LYS A 11 -39.81 14.37 -28.77
N LYS A 12 -39.62 15.44 -29.55
CA LYS A 12 -38.35 16.16 -29.62
C LYS A 12 -38.05 16.91 -28.32
N ILE A 13 -39.06 17.51 -27.69
CA ILE A 13 -38.91 18.20 -26.39
C ILE A 13 -38.61 17.20 -25.26
N VAL A 14 -39.26 16.02 -25.23
CA VAL A 14 -39.00 15.00 -24.21
C VAL A 14 -37.58 14.42 -24.33
N MET A 15 -37.10 14.17 -25.56
CA MET A 15 -35.71 13.70 -25.76
C MET A 15 -34.65 14.75 -25.40
N GLU A 16 -34.93 16.05 -25.54
CA GLU A 16 -34.01 17.10 -25.08
C GLU A 16 -34.08 17.31 -23.56
N HIS A 17 -35.23 17.09 -22.94
CA HIS A 17 -35.35 17.05 -21.48
C HIS A 17 -34.60 15.84 -20.88
N ASP A 18 -34.66 14.66 -21.50
CA ASP A 18 -33.92 13.48 -21.03
C ASP A 18 -32.40 13.62 -21.27
N LYS A 19 -31.98 14.33 -22.32
CA LYS A 19 -30.56 14.62 -22.59
C LYS A 19 -29.98 15.63 -21.60
N THR A 20 -30.78 16.59 -21.13
CA THR A 20 -30.36 17.55 -20.10
C THR A 20 -30.41 16.99 -18.68
N VAL A 21 -31.21 15.94 -18.44
CA VAL A 21 -31.22 15.22 -17.15
C VAL A 21 -30.03 14.25 -17.03
N MET A 22 -29.53 13.67 -18.12
CA MET A 22 -28.31 12.84 -18.09
C MET A 22 -27.00 13.63 -17.92
N GLU A 23 -26.96 14.94 -18.21
CA GLU A 23 -25.79 15.80 -17.94
C GLU A 23 -25.77 16.35 -16.50
N HIS A 24 -26.75 15.98 -15.66
CA HIS A 24 -26.80 16.36 -14.24
C HIS A 24 -26.61 15.21 -13.25
N GLU A 25 -26.24 14.01 -13.70
CA GLU A 25 -25.56 13.01 -12.85
C GLU A 25 -24.07 13.36 -12.62
N LYS A 26 -23.78 14.67 -12.47
CA LYS A 26 -22.58 15.12 -11.79
C LYS A 26 -22.81 14.80 -10.31
N THR A 27 -22.43 13.60 -9.90
CA THR A 27 -22.42 13.15 -8.50
C THR A 27 -21.93 14.29 -7.62
N VAL A 28 -22.87 14.94 -6.93
CA VAL A 28 -22.56 15.94 -5.92
C VAL A 28 -21.92 15.14 -4.79
N MET A 29 -20.59 14.99 -4.83
CA MET A 29 -19.85 14.37 -3.73
C MET A 29 -20.22 15.14 -2.47
N GLU A 30 -20.64 14.41 -1.43
CA GLU A 30 -20.92 15.04 -0.16
C GLU A 30 -19.66 15.80 0.32
N PRO A 31 -19.80 17.03 0.84
CA PRO A 31 -18.66 17.82 1.31
C PRO A 31 -17.73 17.08 2.27
N SER A 32 -18.29 16.17 3.08
CA SER A 32 -17.58 15.29 4.00
C SER A 32 -16.57 14.36 3.30
N GLN A 33 -16.97 13.75 2.17
CA GLN A 33 -16.13 12.83 1.41
C GLN A 33 -15.00 13.57 0.69
N VAL A 34 -15.29 14.77 0.17
CA VAL A 34 -14.26 15.64 -0.44
C VAL A 34 -13.17 15.94 0.60
N SER A 35 -13.56 16.40 1.79
CA SER A 35 -12.62 16.70 2.87
C SER A 35 -11.80 15.48 3.29
N GLN A 36 -12.41 14.29 3.33
CA GLN A 36 -11.70 13.05 3.65
C GLN A 36 -10.66 12.67 2.58
N LYS A 37 -10.96 12.85 1.29
CA LYS A 37 -9.99 12.62 0.20
C LYS A 37 -8.77 13.56 0.32
N TYR A 38 -9.00 14.84 0.59
CA TYR A 38 -7.91 15.78 0.84
C TYR A 38 -7.10 15.43 2.09
N TRP A 39 -7.76 14.94 3.15
CA TRP A 39 -7.06 14.45 4.33
C TRP A 39 -6.08 13.32 3.99
N TYR A 40 -6.49 12.35 3.16
CA TYR A 40 -5.58 11.29 2.70
C TYR A 40 -4.41 11.83 1.89
N LEU A 41 -4.67 12.76 0.96
CA LEU A 41 -3.61 13.39 0.16
C LEU A 41 -2.60 14.14 1.03
N GLU A 42 -3.07 14.91 2.01
CA GLU A 42 -2.20 15.64 2.93
C GLU A 42 -1.34 14.68 3.77
N ASN A 43 -1.95 13.62 4.31
CA ASN A 43 -1.24 12.67 5.16
C ASN A 43 -0.23 11.81 4.39
N VAL A 44 -0.53 11.42 3.14
CA VAL A 44 0.46 10.71 2.31
C VAL A 44 1.65 11.60 1.97
N LEU A 45 1.46 12.90 1.72
CA LEU A 45 2.56 13.83 1.47
C LEU A 45 3.44 14.01 2.71
N LYS A 46 2.85 14.17 3.90
CA LYS A 46 3.60 14.19 5.18
C LYS A 46 4.41 12.92 5.39
N LEU A 47 3.82 11.77 5.07
CA LEU A 47 4.49 10.48 5.17
C LEU A 47 5.62 10.34 4.14
N GLU A 48 5.44 10.83 2.90
CA GLU A 48 6.51 10.88 1.89
C GLU A 48 7.71 11.71 2.38
N GLU A 49 7.47 12.85 3.02
CA GLU A 49 8.53 13.68 3.63
C GLU A 49 9.23 12.97 4.79
N GLU A 50 8.49 12.29 5.66
CA GLU A 50 9.06 11.48 6.75
C GLU A 50 9.98 10.39 6.19
N ILE A 51 9.52 9.64 5.18
CA ILE A 51 10.32 8.59 4.54
C ILE A 51 11.56 9.17 3.85
N ASN A 52 11.48 10.36 3.25
CA ASN A 52 12.65 11.03 2.67
C ASN A 52 13.71 11.34 3.73
N ARG A 53 13.28 11.91 4.86
CA ARG A 53 14.17 12.17 6.00
C ARG A 53 14.81 10.88 6.51
N ASN A 54 14.03 9.80 6.62
CA ASN A 54 14.56 8.50 7.04
C ASN A 54 15.58 7.93 6.04
N ILE A 55 15.34 8.06 4.73
CA ILE A 55 16.28 7.65 3.68
C ILE A 55 17.63 8.39 3.83
N GLU A 56 17.59 9.70 4.06
CA GLU A 56 18.79 10.50 4.28
C GLU A 56 19.54 10.06 5.54
N ILE A 57 18.83 9.83 6.64
CA ILE A 57 19.41 9.35 7.90
C ILE A 57 20.07 7.98 7.69
N ILE A 58 19.35 7.00 7.12
CA ILE A 58 19.91 5.65 6.88
C ILE A 58 21.13 5.72 5.97
N SER A 59 21.11 6.59 4.95
CA SER A 59 22.26 6.75 4.04
C SER A 59 23.50 7.25 4.78
N LYS A 60 23.34 8.25 5.66
CA LYS A 60 24.44 8.75 6.50
C LYS A 60 24.97 7.70 7.47
N VAL A 61 24.09 6.88 8.05
CA VAL A 61 24.53 5.77 8.92
C VAL A 61 25.28 4.71 8.11
N ALA A 62 24.85 4.41 6.90
CA ALA A 62 25.54 3.47 6.01
C ALA A 62 26.95 3.96 5.64
N GLU A 63 27.11 5.26 5.38
CA GLU A 63 28.41 5.90 5.13
C GLU A 63 29.31 5.90 6.38
N ALA A 64 28.75 6.14 7.57
CA ALA A 64 29.52 6.11 8.82
C ALA A 64 29.93 4.69 9.25
N ALA A 65 29.23 3.66 8.79
CA ALA A 65 29.46 2.27 9.12
C ALA A 65 30.34 1.54 8.09
N GLU A 66 31.20 2.26 7.34
CA GLU A 66 32.05 1.68 6.29
C GLU A 66 32.83 0.44 6.75
N GLU A 67 33.26 0.42 8.02
CA GLU A 67 34.07 -0.63 8.63
C GLU A 67 33.27 -1.73 9.35
N ASP A 68 31.95 -1.55 9.57
CA ASP A 68 31.08 -2.54 10.20
C ASP A 68 30.18 -3.21 9.14
N ASP A 69 30.63 -4.37 8.66
CA ASP A 69 29.95 -5.15 7.62
C ASP A 69 28.50 -5.50 7.99
N ASP A 70 28.22 -5.79 9.26
CA ASP A 70 26.88 -6.15 9.73
C ASP A 70 25.95 -4.94 9.72
N ILE A 71 26.42 -3.78 10.18
CA ILE A 71 25.66 -2.53 10.13
C ILE A 71 25.47 -2.10 8.67
N ARG A 72 26.50 -2.20 7.82
CA ARG A 72 26.41 -1.86 6.39
C ARG A 72 25.39 -2.73 5.67
N MET A 73 25.36 -4.04 5.96
CA MET A 73 24.36 -4.94 5.39
C MET A 73 22.94 -4.55 5.84
N VAL A 74 22.72 -4.34 7.13
CA VAL A 74 21.41 -3.98 7.68
C VAL A 74 20.91 -2.65 7.12
N THR A 75 21.77 -1.63 7.09
CA THR A 75 21.44 -0.29 6.57
C THR A 75 21.16 -0.32 5.07
N SER A 76 21.93 -1.06 4.27
CA SER A 76 21.71 -1.21 2.82
C SER A 76 20.37 -1.87 2.50
N ILE A 77 20.00 -2.92 3.24
CA ILE A 77 18.71 -3.59 3.12
C ILE A 77 17.58 -2.61 3.44
N GLU A 78 17.69 -1.89 4.55
CA GLU A 78 16.62 -0.98 4.98
C GLU A 78 16.50 0.24 4.07
N LEU A 79 17.62 0.77 3.56
CA LEU A 79 17.63 1.82 2.55
C LEU A 79 16.90 1.38 1.27
N SER A 80 17.13 0.14 0.83
CA SER A 80 16.46 -0.43 -0.33
C SER A 80 14.95 -0.55 -0.13
N LYS A 81 14.51 -1.05 1.04
CA LYS A 81 13.08 -1.11 1.40
C LYS A 81 12.45 0.28 1.44
N SER A 82 13.14 1.27 2.02
CA SER A 82 12.66 2.65 2.13
C SER A 82 12.44 3.27 0.74
N LYS A 83 13.40 3.08 -0.17
CA LYS A 83 13.30 3.53 -1.56
C LYS A 83 12.16 2.84 -2.31
N MET A 84 11.95 1.54 -2.07
CA MET A 84 10.83 0.79 -2.64
C MET A 84 9.46 1.26 -2.10
N LEU A 85 9.36 1.52 -0.80
CA LEU A 85 8.15 2.03 -0.17
C LEU A 85 7.76 3.39 -0.76
N LYS A 86 8.74 4.29 -0.90
CA LYS A 86 8.58 5.61 -1.54
C LYS A 86 8.12 5.49 -3.00
N LYS A 87 8.92 4.83 -3.84
CA LYS A 87 8.68 4.78 -5.30
C LYS A 87 7.51 3.90 -5.70
N GLY A 88 7.15 2.92 -4.85
CA GLY A 88 6.06 2.00 -5.05
C GLY A 88 4.78 2.47 -4.38
N LYS A 89 4.58 2.07 -3.12
CA LYS A 89 3.26 2.17 -2.46
C LYS A 89 2.86 3.60 -2.12
N LEU A 90 3.80 4.45 -1.69
CA LEU A 90 3.51 5.86 -1.39
C LEU A 90 3.07 6.61 -2.64
N LYS A 91 3.88 6.52 -3.71
CA LYS A 91 3.53 7.07 -5.02
C LYS A 91 2.16 6.56 -5.49
N MET A 92 1.93 5.26 -5.44
CA MET A 92 0.67 4.67 -5.90
C MET A 92 -0.53 5.17 -5.08
N PHE A 93 -0.41 5.27 -3.76
CA PHE A 93 -1.49 5.79 -2.93
C PHE A 93 -1.77 7.27 -3.16
N ARG A 94 -0.71 8.07 -3.37
CA ARG A 94 -0.84 9.48 -3.74
C ARG A 94 -1.55 9.62 -5.09
N ASP A 95 -1.18 8.83 -6.07
CA ASP A 95 -1.82 8.83 -7.40
C ASP A 95 -3.30 8.42 -7.26
N LEU A 96 -3.64 7.42 -6.43
CA LEU A 96 -5.03 7.06 -6.12
C LEU A 96 -5.82 8.20 -5.49
N CYS A 97 -5.22 8.96 -4.56
CA CYS A 97 -5.87 10.14 -3.97
C CYS A 97 -6.17 11.20 -5.04
N LEU A 98 -5.23 11.45 -5.95
CA LEU A 98 -5.42 12.41 -7.05
C LEU A 98 -6.49 11.94 -8.04
N VAL A 99 -6.55 10.64 -8.35
CA VAL A 99 -7.65 10.06 -9.16
C VAL A 99 -8.99 10.23 -8.44
N ALA A 100 -9.06 9.93 -7.14
CA ALA A 100 -10.28 10.07 -6.35
C ALA A 100 -10.77 11.52 -6.26
N LEU A 101 -9.85 12.49 -6.30
CA LEU A 101 -10.13 13.94 -6.36
C LEU A 101 -10.42 14.44 -7.79
N LYS A 102 -10.30 13.58 -8.81
CA LYS A 102 -10.43 13.92 -10.23
C LYS A 102 -9.40 14.95 -10.72
N GLU A 103 -8.24 15.01 -10.06
CA GLU A 103 -7.12 15.88 -10.43
C GLU A 103 -6.27 15.26 -11.55
N ILE A 104 -6.29 13.93 -11.69
CA ILE A 104 -5.61 13.18 -12.77
C ILE A 104 -6.57 12.13 -13.36
N PRO A 105 -6.36 11.69 -14.62
CA PRO A 105 -7.20 10.67 -15.22
C PRO A 105 -7.10 9.32 -14.49
N PRO A 106 -8.17 8.51 -14.51
CA PRO A 106 -8.16 7.16 -13.95
C PRO A 106 -7.06 6.29 -14.57
N ILE A 107 -6.50 5.38 -13.77
CA ILE A 107 -5.59 4.34 -14.25
C ILE A 107 -6.42 3.32 -15.03
N GLU A 108 -6.02 3.00 -16.26
CA GLU A 108 -6.75 2.19 -17.26
C GLU A 108 -7.64 1.08 -16.67
N GLY A 109 -8.93 1.09 -17.04
CA GLY A 109 -9.92 0.08 -16.63
C GLY A 109 -10.94 0.56 -15.59
N ASP A 110 -11.65 1.66 -15.92
CA ASP A 110 -12.95 2.14 -15.39
C ASP A 110 -13.44 1.56 -14.04
N LYS A 111 -12.71 1.83 -12.97
CA LYS A 111 -13.30 1.82 -11.63
C LYS A 111 -13.00 3.15 -10.94
N GLU A 112 -14.06 3.86 -10.59
CA GLU A 112 -13.98 5.05 -9.76
C GLU A 112 -13.37 4.66 -8.40
N VAL A 113 -12.35 5.39 -7.96
CA VAL A 113 -11.70 5.17 -6.67
C VAL A 113 -12.63 5.69 -5.57
N THR A 114 -13.11 4.78 -4.72
CA THR A 114 -14.01 5.10 -3.62
C THR A 114 -13.24 5.49 -2.36
N ILE A 115 -13.95 6.07 -1.37
CA ILE A 115 -13.38 6.31 -0.04
C ILE A 115 -12.93 5.01 0.61
N ASP A 116 -13.72 3.93 0.49
CA ASP A 116 -13.39 2.63 1.08
C ASP A 116 -12.09 2.04 0.52
N ASP A 117 -11.82 2.27 -0.77
CA ASP A 117 -10.55 1.90 -1.40
C ASP A 117 -9.37 2.66 -0.78
N LEU A 118 -9.55 3.97 -0.55
CA LEU A 118 -8.54 4.81 0.09
C LEU A 118 -8.31 4.40 1.55
N ASP A 119 -9.37 4.16 2.32
CA ASP A 119 -9.34 3.68 3.70
C ASP A 119 -8.58 2.35 3.81
N GLY A 120 -8.94 1.40 2.94
CA GLY A 120 -8.32 0.08 2.89
C GLY A 120 -6.83 0.15 2.57
N PHE A 121 -6.46 0.98 1.58
CA PHE A 121 -5.06 1.18 1.23
C PHE A 121 -4.28 1.89 2.33
N TRP A 122 -4.84 2.97 2.90
CA TRP A 122 -4.22 3.74 3.97
C TRP A 122 -3.94 2.88 5.20
N CYS A 123 -4.84 1.97 5.57
CA CYS A 123 -4.64 1.04 6.67
C CYS A 123 -3.40 0.16 6.45
N LEU A 124 -3.24 -0.40 5.25
CA LEU A 124 -2.07 -1.19 4.89
C LEU A 124 -0.78 -0.36 4.88
N LEU A 125 -0.85 0.83 4.29
CA LEU A 125 0.28 1.75 4.22
C LEU A 125 0.72 2.19 5.62
N SER A 126 -0.22 2.51 6.51
CA SER A 126 0.04 2.89 7.90
C SER A 126 0.78 1.81 8.68
N ILE A 127 0.40 0.53 8.51
CA ILE A 127 1.08 -0.60 9.13
C ILE A 127 2.53 -0.72 8.63
N GLU A 128 2.75 -0.53 7.35
CA GLU A 128 4.07 -0.64 6.74
C GLU A 128 4.98 0.53 7.12
N SER A 129 4.44 1.74 7.15
CA SER A 129 5.14 2.93 7.64
C SER A 129 5.54 2.80 9.10
N GLU A 130 4.69 2.20 9.94
CA GLU A 130 5.03 1.93 11.33
C GLU A 130 6.17 0.92 11.46
N LYS A 131 6.15 -0.16 10.67
CA LYS A 131 7.29 -1.10 10.62
C LYS A 131 8.57 -0.41 10.17
N HIS A 132 8.48 0.48 9.18
CA HIS A 132 9.62 1.24 8.70
C HIS A 132 10.19 2.17 9.79
N ARG A 133 9.34 2.90 10.52
CA ARG A 133 9.76 3.71 11.68
C ARG A 133 10.49 2.89 12.74
N GLN A 134 9.98 1.70 13.04
CA GLN A 134 10.62 0.78 13.98
C GLN A 134 11.99 0.36 13.47
N SER A 135 12.11 -0.07 12.22
CA SER A 135 13.40 -0.42 11.61
C SER A 135 14.42 0.73 11.66
N VAL A 136 14.00 1.95 11.32
CA VAL A 136 14.87 3.15 11.38
C VAL A 136 15.33 3.38 12.81
N THR A 137 14.42 3.26 13.78
CA THR A 137 14.74 3.41 15.21
C THR A 137 15.76 2.37 15.66
N GLU A 138 15.60 1.10 15.26
CA GLU A 138 16.57 0.04 15.57
C GLU A 138 17.95 0.27 14.95
N ILE A 139 18.02 0.86 13.77
CA ILE A 139 19.30 1.26 13.14
C ILE A 139 19.99 2.36 13.96
N LEU A 140 19.21 3.30 14.50
CA LEU A 140 19.73 4.42 15.27
C LEU A 140 20.03 4.09 16.73
N LYS A 141 19.59 2.93 17.24
CA LYS A 141 19.95 2.53 18.60
C LYS A 141 21.46 2.39 18.68
N PRO A 142 22.10 2.91 19.75
CA PRO A 142 23.50 2.64 20.00
C PRO A 142 23.67 1.13 20.18
N ARG A 143 24.22 0.47 19.16
CA ARG A 143 24.63 -0.93 19.29
C ARG A 143 25.78 -0.90 20.29
N SER A 144 25.68 -1.73 21.33
CA SER A 144 26.77 -1.91 22.28
C SER A 144 27.98 -2.39 21.49
N ILE A 145 28.86 -1.44 21.23
CA ILE A 145 30.20 -1.66 20.70
C ILE A 145 30.82 -2.73 21.59
N SER A 146 31.32 -3.80 20.99
CA SER A 146 32.14 -4.80 21.66
C SER A 146 33.34 -4.11 22.32
N ASP A 147 33.23 -3.73 23.61
CA ASP A 147 34.25 -3.28 24.59
C ASP A 147 35.52 -2.54 24.12
N LYS A 148 35.55 -2.01 22.90
CA LYS A 148 36.67 -1.28 22.32
C LYS A 148 36.06 -0.16 21.49
N GLU A 149 36.32 1.06 21.96
CA GLU A 149 36.04 2.33 21.30
C GLU A 149 34.67 2.94 21.58
N LYS A 150 34.61 3.59 22.75
CA LYS A 150 33.73 4.74 22.97
C LYS A 150 34.15 5.86 22.02
N VAL A 151 33.35 6.17 21.01
CA VAL A 151 33.44 7.42 20.27
C VAL A 151 32.10 8.16 20.34
N ASN A 152 32.17 9.39 20.82
CA ASN A 152 31.07 10.34 21.00
C ASN A 152 30.40 10.68 19.66
N ILE A 153 29.15 10.25 19.46
CA ILE A 153 28.20 10.90 18.54
C ILE A 153 26.82 10.96 19.20
N VAL A 154 26.71 11.72 20.30
CA VAL A 154 25.42 12.28 20.74
C VAL A 154 25.72 13.65 21.31
N ASN A 155 25.64 14.68 20.47
CA ASN A 155 25.32 16.04 20.90
C ASN A 155 25.04 16.88 19.65
N GLN A 156 23.77 16.87 19.22
CA GLN A 156 23.06 18.01 18.60
C GLN A 156 21.72 17.50 18.05
N SER A 157 20.73 17.33 18.92
CA SER A 157 19.31 17.40 18.55
C SER A 157 18.36 17.56 19.76
N GLU A 158 18.87 17.70 20.99
CA GLU A 158 18.07 18.12 22.14
C GLU A 158 18.07 19.64 22.28
N GLN A 159 17.41 20.34 21.37
CA GLN A 159 16.90 21.68 21.66
C GLN A 159 15.75 21.99 20.73
N SER A 160 14.58 21.42 21.06
CA SER A 160 13.28 22.09 20.97
C SER A 160 12.18 21.08 21.25
N GLN A 161 11.62 21.17 22.45
CA GLN A 161 10.22 20.88 22.83
C GLN A 161 10.18 20.21 24.19
N ASN A 162 10.23 21.04 25.23
CA ASN A 162 9.70 20.70 26.54
C ASN A 162 8.89 21.89 27.05
N LYS A 163 7.57 21.83 26.87
CA LYS A 163 6.58 22.38 27.81
C LYS A 163 5.34 21.48 27.76
N VAL A 164 5.38 20.47 28.62
CA VAL A 164 4.26 19.65 29.04
C VAL A 164 3.36 20.49 29.94
N ASN A 165 2.11 20.68 29.54
CA ASN A 165 1.02 20.95 30.49
C ASN A 165 0.36 19.63 30.86
N LYS A 166 0.27 19.43 32.18
CA LYS A 166 -0.13 18.22 32.87
C LYS A 166 -1.62 18.33 33.21
N ALA A 167 -2.43 17.38 32.75
CA ALA A 167 -3.73 17.02 33.32
C ALA A 167 -3.95 15.53 33.02
N GLN A 168 -3.68 14.63 33.97
CA GLN A 168 -4.66 14.01 34.86
C GLN A 168 -5.91 13.48 34.13
N CYS A 169 -5.97 12.17 33.90
CA CYS A 169 -7.09 11.35 34.36
C CYS A 169 -6.67 9.87 34.42
N GLU A 170 -7.13 9.23 35.49
CA GLU A 170 -6.76 7.89 35.99
C GLU A 170 -7.74 6.81 35.43
N PRO A 171 -7.73 5.53 35.87
CA PRO A 171 -7.66 4.37 34.98
C PRO A 171 -8.98 3.57 34.89
N SER A 172 -8.94 2.43 34.17
CA SER A 172 -9.88 1.28 34.25
C SER A 172 -10.77 1.06 33.00
N ILE A 173 -10.26 0.39 31.94
CA ILE A 173 -10.98 -0.63 31.10
C ILE A 173 -9.98 -1.48 30.25
N LEU A 174 -8.76 -1.78 30.72
CA LEU A 174 -7.71 -2.36 29.86
C LEU A 174 -7.43 -3.87 30.04
N ALA A 175 -8.05 -4.52 31.03
CA ALA A 175 -7.75 -5.93 31.30
C ALA A 175 -8.57 -6.94 30.46
N GLU A 176 -9.81 -6.62 30.07
CA GLU A 176 -10.67 -7.59 29.35
C GLU A 176 -10.48 -7.60 27.83
N LYS A 177 -9.83 -6.58 27.24
CA LYS A 177 -9.70 -6.45 25.78
C LYS A 177 -8.46 -7.14 25.18
N GLN A 178 -7.56 -7.68 26.01
CA GLN A 178 -6.33 -8.34 25.55
C GLN A 178 -6.49 -9.85 25.30
N ALA A 179 -7.40 -10.54 26.00
CA ALA A 179 -7.60 -11.99 25.81
C ALA A 179 -8.28 -12.33 24.47
N ALA A 180 -9.24 -11.52 24.02
CA ALA A 180 -9.94 -11.72 22.75
C ALA A 180 -9.04 -11.51 21.50
N ARG A 181 -7.98 -10.70 21.61
CA ARG A 181 -7.03 -10.44 20.51
C ARG A 181 -6.10 -11.62 20.25
N GLN A 182 -5.73 -12.41 21.26
CA GLN A 182 -4.81 -13.54 21.08
C GLN A 182 -5.47 -14.77 20.45
N ALA A 183 -6.78 -14.98 20.67
CA ALA A 183 -7.53 -16.08 20.05
C ALA A 183 -7.74 -15.86 18.53
N ALA A 184 -8.02 -14.63 18.10
CA ALA A 184 -8.23 -14.29 16.68
C ALA A 184 -6.94 -14.37 15.82
N ILE A 185 -5.76 -14.17 16.43
CA ILE A 185 -4.46 -14.27 15.75
C ILE A 185 -4.10 -15.74 15.45
N LYS A 186 -4.47 -16.69 16.32
CA LYS A 186 -4.24 -18.13 16.07
C LYS A 186 -5.08 -18.68 14.90
N VAL A 187 -6.29 -18.18 14.68
CA VAL A 187 -7.18 -18.63 13.58
C VAL A 187 -6.75 -18.07 12.22
N LYS A 188 -6.15 -16.88 12.15
CA LYS A 188 -5.66 -16.30 10.88
C LYS A 188 -4.34 -16.93 10.39
N LYS A 189 -3.51 -17.47 11.29
CA LYS A 189 -2.22 -18.08 10.93
C LYS A 189 -2.38 -19.43 10.23
N THR A 190 -3.34 -20.25 10.66
CA THR A 190 -3.63 -21.57 10.04
C THR A 190 -4.18 -21.47 8.62
N ASN A 191 -4.86 -20.38 8.27
CA ASN A 191 -5.43 -20.19 6.92
C ASN A 191 -4.34 -19.78 5.88
N ILE A 192 -3.30 -19.06 6.32
CA ILE A 192 -2.19 -18.65 5.45
C ILE A 192 -1.27 -19.83 5.13
N ASP A 193 -0.98 -20.68 6.12
CA ASP A 193 -0.13 -21.86 5.93
C ASP A 193 -0.78 -22.90 5.01
N GLU A 194 -2.09 -23.10 5.11
CA GLU A 194 -2.88 -23.97 4.22
C GLU A 194 -2.89 -23.43 2.77
N ARG A 195 -2.98 -22.11 2.60
CA ARG A 195 -2.94 -21.45 1.28
C ARG A 195 -1.56 -21.57 0.64
N ASN A 196 -0.50 -21.40 1.41
CA ASN A 196 0.88 -21.54 0.94
C ASN A 196 1.21 -23.00 0.57
N ARG A 197 0.71 -23.97 1.33
CA ARG A 197 0.83 -25.40 1.01
C ARG A 197 0.18 -25.75 -0.33
N LYS A 198 -1.07 -25.30 -0.56
CA LYS A 198 -1.79 -25.53 -1.83
C LYS A 198 -1.10 -24.89 -3.02
N TYR A 199 -0.49 -23.72 -2.84
CA TYR A 199 0.28 -23.05 -3.90
C TYR A 199 1.53 -23.87 -4.29
N MET A 200 2.29 -24.35 -3.31
CA MET A 200 3.48 -25.17 -3.56
C MET A 200 3.16 -26.51 -4.25
N GLU A 201 2.08 -27.19 -3.85
CA GLU A 201 1.61 -28.40 -4.54
C GLU A 201 1.20 -28.15 -6.00
N ARG A 202 0.57 -27.00 -6.27
CA ARG A 202 0.16 -26.64 -7.64
C ARG A 202 1.36 -26.37 -8.55
N MET A 203 2.40 -25.70 -8.02
CA MET A 203 3.65 -25.46 -8.74
C MET A 203 4.44 -26.76 -8.98
N LYS A 204 4.43 -27.68 -8.03
CA LYS A 204 5.06 -29.01 -8.21
C LYS A 204 4.37 -29.82 -9.32
N LYS A 205 3.04 -29.87 -9.34
CA LYS A 205 2.26 -30.56 -10.39
C LYS A 205 2.47 -29.94 -11.78
N LEU A 206 2.66 -28.63 -11.87
CA LEU A 206 2.95 -27.95 -13.15
C LEU A 206 4.36 -28.28 -13.67
N LYS A 207 5.34 -28.43 -12.78
CA LYS A 207 6.69 -28.88 -13.14
C LYS A 207 6.71 -30.34 -13.57
N GLU A 208 5.97 -31.22 -12.89
CA GLU A 208 5.84 -32.64 -13.27
C GLU A 208 5.10 -32.83 -14.60
N LYS A 209 4.10 -31.98 -14.91
CA LYS A 209 3.42 -32.00 -16.22
C LYS A 209 4.30 -31.52 -17.38
N LYS A 210 5.26 -30.63 -17.14
CA LYS A 210 6.26 -30.20 -18.14
C LYS A 210 7.39 -31.22 -18.34
N ALA A 211 7.57 -32.16 -17.41
CA ALA A 211 8.65 -33.14 -17.43
C ALA A 211 8.24 -34.51 -18.03
N LYS A 212 6.96 -34.71 -18.40
CA LYS A 212 6.53 -35.91 -19.15
C LYS A 212 6.49 -35.60 -20.64
N PRO A 213 7.47 -36.04 -21.45
CA PRO A 213 7.30 -36.05 -22.89
C PRO A 213 6.14 -36.99 -23.24
N VAL A 214 5.30 -36.54 -24.16
CA VAL A 214 4.25 -37.33 -24.81
C VAL A 214 4.94 -38.45 -25.59
N LEU A 215 5.07 -39.62 -24.97
CA LEU A 215 5.23 -40.88 -25.68
C LEU A 215 3.81 -41.35 -25.97
N ASP A 216 3.27 -40.94 -27.11
CA ASP A 216 2.32 -41.73 -27.89
C ASP A 216 2.02 -41.03 -29.22
N LYS A 217 1.91 -41.87 -30.25
CA LYS A 217 1.66 -41.63 -31.69
C LYS A 217 2.94 -41.49 -32.53
N GLU A 218 3.14 -42.24 -33.60
CA GLU A 218 2.38 -43.30 -34.26
C GLU A 218 3.34 -43.94 -35.29
N ASN A 219 3.17 -45.22 -35.56
CA ASN A 219 3.89 -45.99 -36.58
C ASN A 219 3.86 -45.28 -37.94
N PHE A 220 5.03 -44.91 -38.48
CA PHE A 220 5.19 -44.57 -39.90
C PHE A 220 5.95 -45.72 -40.58
N ASN A 221 5.24 -46.52 -41.37
CA ASN A 221 5.80 -47.59 -42.18
C ASN A 221 6.18 -47.03 -43.57
N PRO A 222 7.46 -47.01 -43.97
CA PRO A 222 7.89 -46.32 -45.19
C PRO A 222 7.75 -47.14 -46.49
N ASN A 223 7.11 -48.31 -46.48
CA ASN A 223 6.98 -49.16 -47.68
C ASN A 223 5.57 -49.14 -48.29
N GLN A 224 5.09 -47.97 -48.70
CA GLN A 224 4.09 -47.84 -49.77
C GLN A 224 4.29 -46.51 -50.50
N ILE A 225 4.92 -46.55 -51.67
CA ILE A 225 4.54 -45.85 -52.91
C ILE A 225 5.36 -46.51 -54.02
N SER A 226 4.63 -46.89 -55.07
CA SER A 226 5.08 -47.54 -56.30
C SER A 226 6.04 -46.71 -57.13
#